data_AF-A0A1E1WDJ7-F1
#
_entry.id   AF-A0A1E1WDJ7-F1
#
_cell.length_a   1.000
_cell.length_b   1.000
_cell.length_c   1.000
_cell.angle_alpha   90.00
_cell.angle_beta   90.00
_cell.angle_gamma   90.00
#
_symmetry.space_group_name_H-M   'P 1'
#
loop_
_entity.id
_entity.type
_entity.pdbx_description
1 polymer ?
#
loop_
_entity_poly.entity_id
_entity_poly.type
_entity_poly.pdbx_seq_one_letter_code
_entity_poly.pdbx_strand_id
1 'polypeptide(L)'
;VTFTDNSFLYSLWYFSFSVMGNFNNFFFAAHLLDVAVGFKTLRTILQSVTHNGKQLVLTVMLLTIIVYIYTVIAFNFFRKFYVQEEDDEVNRNCHDMLTCFVFNLYKGVRA
;
A
#
# COMPACT_ATOMS: atom_id res chain seq x y z
N VAL A 1 -15.29 7.83 -26.81
CA VAL A 1 -15.91 6.50 -26.58
C VAL A 1 -14.87 5.40 -26.46
N THR A 2 -13.88 5.31 -27.36
CA THR A 2 -12.83 4.26 -27.33
C THR A 2 -11.91 4.31 -26.10
N PHE A 3 -11.50 5.50 -25.65
CA PHE A 3 -10.62 5.66 -24.49
C PHE A 3 -11.28 5.41 -23.13
N THR A 4 -12.61 5.27 -23.09
CA THR A 4 -13.38 5.03 -21.85
C THR A 4 -13.75 3.56 -21.70
N ASP A 5 -13.43 2.72 -22.68
CA ASP A 5 -13.70 1.29 -22.65
C ASP A 5 -12.65 0.58 -21.79
N ASN A 6 -13.10 -0.15 -20.76
CA ASN A 6 -12.22 -0.85 -19.82
C ASN A 6 -11.36 -1.92 -20.51
N SER A 7 -11.86 -2.56 -21.57
CA SER A 7 -11.10 -3.55 -22.34
C SER A 7 -10.02 -2.88 -23.19
N PHE A 8 -10.30 -1.69 -23.74
CA PHE A 8 -9.30 -0.90 -24.45
C PHE A 8 -8.21 -0.38 -23.48
N LEU A 9 -8.60 0.17 -22.33
CA LEU A 9 -7.66 0.63 -21.30
C LEU A 9 -6.77 -0.51 -20.78
N TYR A 10 -7.33 -1.70 -20.57
CA TYR A 10 -6.56 -2.89 -20.20
C TYR A 10 -5.49 -3.24 -21.25
N SER A 11 -5.88 -3.26 -22.53
CA SER A 11 -4.98 -3.55 -23.64
C SER A 11 -3.91 -2.47 -23.83
N LEU A 12 -4.28 -1.20 -23.65
CA LEU A 12 -3.37 -0.06 -23.72
C LEU A 12 -2.33 -0.11 -22.60
N TRP A 13 -2.75 -0.45 -21.38
CA TRP A 13 -1.87 -0.65 -20.23
C TRP A 13 -0.90 -1.80 -20.49
N TYR A 14 -1.41 -2.96 -20.92
CA TYR A 14 -0.60 -4.12 -21.28
C TYR A 14 0.48 -3.80 -22.33
N PHE A 15 0.11 -3.07 -23.38
CA PHE A 15 1.04 -2.61 -24.42
C PHE A 15 2.10 -1.67 -23.85
N SER A 16 1.70 -0.73 -22.99
CA SER A 16 2.61 0.22 -22.35
C SER A 16 3.66 -0.49 -21.48
N PHE A 17 3.25 -1.50 -20.69
CA PHE A 17 4.18 -2.31 -19.90
C PHE A 17 5.11 -3.16 -20.77
N SER A 18 4.64 -3.61 -21.95
CA SER A 18 5.46 -4.38 -22.90
C SER A 18 6.59 -3.52 -23.49
N VAL A 19 6.28 -2.27 -23.88
CA VAL A 19 7.29 -1.30 -24.33
C VAL A 19 8.26 -0.97 -23.20
N MET A 20 7.76 -0.76 -21.98
CA MET A 20 8.60 -0.49 -20.80
C MET A 20 9.49 -1.67 -20.41
N GLY A 21 9.01 -2.90 -20.60
CA GLY A 21 9.76 -4.14 -20.43
C GLY A 21 10.99 -4.23 -21.31
N ASN A 22 10.95 -3.61 -22.50
CA ASN A 22 12.09 -3.56 -23.40
C ASN A 22 13.23 -2.67 -22.85
N PHE A 23 12.89 -1.62 -22.10
CA PHE A 23 13.88 -0.77 -21.42
C PHE A 23 14.39 -1.40 -20.11
N ASN A 24 13.54 -2.16 -19.40
CA ASN A 24 13.93 -2.89 -18.20
C ASN A 24 13.14 -4.18 -18.05
N ASN A 25 13.84 -5.32 -18.03
CA ASN A 25 13.25 -6.66 -18.00
C ASN A 25 12.29 -6.90 -16.82
N PHE A 26 12.40 -6.14 -15.71
CA PHE A 26 11.52 -6.29 -14.56
C PHE A 26 10.03 -6.06 -14.90
N PHE A 27 9.73 -5.17 -15.86
CA PHE A 27 8.34 -4.85 -16.20
C PHE A 27 7.61 -5.98 -16.93
N PHE A 28 8.33 -6.98 -17.48
CA PHE A 28 7.69 -8.19 -18.00
C PHE A 28 7.03 -9.05 -16.91
N ALA A 29 7.44 -8.90 -15.65
CA ALA A 29 6.79 -9.60 -14.54
C ALA A 29 5.35 -9.13 -14.33
N ALA A 30 5.02 -7.88 -14.69
CA ALA A 30 3.66 -7.34 -14.57
C ALA A 30 2.66 -8.09 -15.47
N HIS A 31 3.12 -8.63 -16.60
CA HIS A 31 2.29 -9.41 -17.53
C HIS A 31 1.77 -10.72 -16.91
N LEU A 32 2.44 -11.28 -15.90
CA LEU A 32 1.94 -12.46 -15.18
C LEU A 32 0.61 -12.20 -14.46
N LEU A 33 0.29 -10.95 -14.13
CA LEU A 33 -0.99 -10.60 -13.50
C LEU A 33 -2.19 -10.88 -14.42
N ASP A 34 -1.98 -10.97 -15.74
CA ASP A 34 -3.02 -11.33 -16.72
C ASP A 34 -3.54 -12.77 -16.49
N VAL A 35 -2.67 -13.69 -16.07
CA VAL A 35 -3.05 -15.06 -15.71
C VAL A 35 -4.14 -15.05 -14.62
N ALA A 36 -4.07 -14.12 -13.66
CA ALA A 36 -5.06 -14.01 -12.59
C ALA A 36 -6.44 -13.53 -13.10
N VAL A 37 -6.48 -12.75 -14.19
CA VAL A 37 -7.73 -12.24 -14.78
C VAL A 37 -8.29 -13.23 -15.81
N GLY A 38 -7.43 -14.02 -16.46
CA GLY A 38 -7.81 -15.03 -17.44
C GLY A 38 -8.56 -16.24 -16.85
N PHE A 39 -8.25 -16.64 -15.61
CA PHE A 39 -8.97 -17.75 -14.95
C PHE A 39 -10.26 -17.28 -14.28
N LYS A 40 -11.39 -17.90 -14.67
CA LYS A 40 -12.72 -17.62 -14.10
C LYS A 40 -12.75 -17.69 -12.57
N THR A 41 -12.08 -18.68 -11.98
CA THR A 41 -12.04 -18.86 -10.52
C THR A 41 -11.28 -17.72 -9.82
N LEU A 42 -10.09 -17.34 -10.30
CA LEU A 42 -9.30 -16.25 -9.71
C LEU A 42 -10.00 -14.89 -9.89
N ARG A 43 -10.64 -14.69 -11.04
CA ARG A 43 -11.47 -13.50 -11.28
C ARG A 43 -12.61 -13.38 -10.27
N THR A 44 -13.30 -14.48 -9.94
CA THR A 44 -14.33 -14.48 -8.90
C THR A 44 -13.76 -14.13 -7.52
N ILE A 45 -12.58 -14.65 -7.18
CA ILE A 45 -11.88 -14.30 -5.92
C ILE A 45 -11.54 -12.81 -5.88
N LEU A 46 -11.01 -12.26 -6.98
CA LEU A 46 -10.73 -10.83 -7.06
C LEU A 46 -12.01 -10.00 -6.93
N GLN A 47 -13.08 -10.43 -7.60
CA GLN A 47 -14.38 -9.78 -7.55
C GLN A 47 -14.99 -9.77 -6.15
N SER A 48 -14.81 -10.82 -5.36
CA SER A 48 -15.35 -10.87 -3.99
C SER A 48 -14.71 -9.81 -3.09
N VAL A 49 -13.43 -9.52 -3.28
CA VAL A 49 -12.72 -8.45 -2.57
C VAL A 49 -13.13 -7.08 -3.12
N THR A 50 -13.15 -6.90 -4.44
CA THR A 50 -13.48 -5.59 -5.05
C THR A 50 -14.95 -5.21 -4.90
N HIS A 51 -15.86 -6.18 -4.74
CA HIS A 51 -17.29 -5.93 -4.56
C HIS A 51 -17.56 -5.05 -3.33
N ASN A 52 -16.84 -5.29 -2.24
CA ASN A 52 -16.93 -4.49 -1.01
C ASN A 52 -15.83 -3.42 -0.92
N GLY A 53 -15.19 -3.08 -2.04
CA GLY A 53 -14.02 -2.20 -2.07
C GLY A 53 -14.27 -0.83 -1.45
N LYS A 54 -15.47 -0.25 -1.62
CA LYS A 54 -15.83 1.04 -1.00
C LYS A 54 -15.79 0.96 0.54
N GLN A 55 -16.33 -0.11 1.10
CA GLN A 55 -16.34 -0.30 2.55
C GLN A 55 -14.92 -0.57 3.07
N LEU A 56 -14.14 -1.35 2.33
CA LEU A 56 -12.73 -1.61 2.67
C LEU A 56 -11.89 -0.32 2.67
N VAL A 57 -12.09 0.58 1.69
CA VAL A 57 -11.38 1.87 1.65
C VAL A 57 -11.79 2.74 2.85
N LEU A 58 -13.08 2.77 3.21
CA LEU A 58 -13.55 3.52 4.36
C LEU A 58 -12.98 2.98 5.68
N THR A 59 -12.86 1.67 5.84
CA THR A 59 -12.26 1.07 7.05
C THR A 59 -10.76 1.35 7.15
N VAL A 60 -10.02 1.28 6.04
CA VAL A 60 -8.59 1.63 6.01
C VAL A 60 -8.37 3.12 6.31
N MET A 61 -9.25 3.99 5.80
CA MET A 61 -9.23 5.43 6.10
C MET A 61 -9.46 5.69 7.58
N LEU A 62 -10.46 5.05 8.19
CA LEU A 62 -10.73 5.18 9.62
C LEU A 62 -9.55 4.69 10.47
N LEU A 63 -8.96 3.54 10.14
CA LEU A 63 -7.77 3.00 10.81
C LEU A 63 -6.61 4.00 10.74
N THR A 64 -6.38 4.59 9.56
CA THR A 64 -5.31 5.59 9.35
C THR A 64 -5.51 6.82 10.25
N ILE A 65 -6.74 7.32 10.39
CA ILE A 65 -7.07 8.45 11.27
C ILE A 65 -6.79 8.10 12.73
N ILE A 66 -7.21 6.92 13.18
CA ILE A 66 -6.99 6.46 14.57
C ILE A 66 -5.49 6.35 14.87
N VAL A 67 -4.72 5.70 13.99
CA VAL A 67 -3.26 5.57 14.15
C VAL A 67 -2.58 6.95 14.18
N TYR A 68 -3.04 7.90 13.35
CA TYR A 68 -2.52 9.26 13.34
C TYR A 68 -2.76 9.98 14.68
N ILE A 69 -3.96 9.90 15.25
CA ILE A 69 -4.28 10.51 16.55
C ILE A 69 -3.37 9.93 17.65
N TYR A 70 -3.21 8.60 17.69
CA TYR A 70 -2.31 7.96 18.65
C TYR A 70 -0.85 8.37 18.43
N THR A 71 -0.41 8.50 17.18
CA THR A 71 0.94 8.97 16.86
C THR A 71 1.16 10.41 17.35
N VAL A 72 0.19 11.31 17.18
CA VAL A 72 0.27 12.70 17.68
C VAL A 72 0.38 12.74 19.21
N ILE A 73 -0.44 11.94 19.91
CA ILE A 73 -0.38 11.85 21.37
C ILE A 73 0.98 11.29 21.82
N ALA A 74 1.46 10.21 21.20
CA ALA A 74 2.76 9.62 21.47
C ALA A 74 3.92 10.58 21.21
N PHE A 75 3.87 11.33 20.10
CA PHE A 75 4.90 12.30 19.73
C PHE A 75 4.95 13.52 20.67
N ASN A 76 3.81 13.97 21.20
CA ASN A 76 3.78 15.10 22.13
C ASN A 76 4.16 14.71 23.56
N PHE A 77 3.63 13.60 24.08
CA PHE A 77 3.78 13.24 25.50
C PHE A 77 4.89 12.21 25.76
N PHE A 78 5.08 11.26 24.85
CA PHE A 78 5.96 10.09 25.05
C PHE A 78 7.25 10.16 24.23
N ARG A 79 7.57 11.31 23.61
CA ARG A 79 8.76 11.48 22.76
C ARG A 79 10.04 10.98 23.41
N LYS A 80 10.23 11.25 24.70
CA LYS A 80 11.42 10.84 25.46
C LYS A 80 11.51 9.33 25.75
N PHE A 81 10.40 8.59 25.69
CA PHE A 81 10.39 7.13 25.90
C PHE A 81 10.60 6.35 24.60
N TYR A 82 10.25 6.92 23.44
CA TYR A 82 10.45 6.29 22.13
C TYR A 82 11.85 6.52 21.54
N VAL A 83 12.53 7.58 21.98
CA VAL A 83 13.96 7.80 21.68
C VAL A 83 14.74 7.04 22.75
N GLN A 84 14.90 5.73 22.54
CA GLN A 84 15.74 4.89 23.40
C GLN A 84 17.18 4.99 22.89
N GLU A 85 18.08 5.43 23.77
CA GLU A 85 19.52 5.33 23.58
C GLU A 85 19.99 3.95 24.06
N GLU A 86 19.66 2.90 23.30
CA GLU A 86 20.24 1.57 23.52
C GLU A 86 21.34 1.33 22.47
N ASP A 87 22.57 1.19 22.97
CA ASP A 87 23.77 0.63 22.35
C ASP A 87 24.02 0.95 20.85
N ASP A 88 24.83 1.98 20.61
CA ASP A 88 25.54 2.31 19.35
C ASP A 88 24.73 2.50 18.05
N GLU A 89 23.41 2.29 18.04
CA GLU A 89 22.49 2.70 16.97
C GLU A 89 21.44 3.67 17.50
N VAL A 90 21.53 4.96 17.12
CA VAL A 90 20.52 5.96 17.46
C VAL A 90 19.18 5.56 16.83
N ASN A 91 18.30 4.92 17.59
CA ASN A 91 17.01 4.45 17.09
C ASN A 91 16.01 5.61 17.00
N ARG A 92 16.02 6.33 15.87
CA ARG A 92 15.24 7.55 15.61
C ARG A 92 13.76 7.30 15.29
N ASN A 93 13.13 6.30 15.92
CA ASN A 93 11.77 5.83 15.60
C ASN A 93 10.71 6.94 15.62
N CYS A 94 10.87 7.98 16.45
CA CYS A 94 9.99 9.15 16.52
C CYS A 94 10.75 10.49 16.58
N HIS A 95 11.80 10.67 15.76
CA HIS A 95 12.44 11.99 15.63
C HIS A 95 11.54 12.99 14.88
N ASP A 96 11.02 12.54 13.74
CA ASP A 96 10.07 13.26 12.90
C ASP A 96 8.69 12.61 12.97
N MET A 97 7.66 13.42 12.72
CA MET A 97 6.26 12.99 12.78
C MET A 97 5.94 11.89 11.76
N LEU A 98 6.53 11.97 10.55
CA LEU A 98 6.36 10.95 9.51
C LEU A 98 6.97 9.61 9.92
N THR A 99 8.18 9.61 10.47
CA THR A 99 8.87 8.40 10.95
C THR A 99 8.08 7.74 12.07
N CYS A 100 7.56 8.55 13.01
CA CYS A 100 6.73 8.06 14.11
C CYS A 100 5.42 7.43 13.61
N PHE A 101 4.79 8.05 12.61
CA PHE A 101 3.57 7.53 11.99
C PHE A 101 3.83 6.20 11.26
N VAL A 102 4.89 6.13 10.45
CA VAL A 102 5.28 4.89 9.75
C VAL A 102 5.64 3.79 10.75
N PHE A 103 6.33 4.12 11.84
CA PHE A 103 6.66 3.18 12.90
C PHE A 103 5.41 2.60 13.56
N ASN A 104 4.46 3.46 13.98
CA ASN A 104 3.19 3.02 14.58
C ASN A 104 2.33 2.21 13.60
N LEU A 105 2.35 2.57 12.32
CA LEU A 105 1.62 1.83 11.30
C LEU A 105 2.27 0.46 11.01
N TYR A 106 3.60 0.39 10.94
CA TYR A 106 4.31 -0.85 10.62
C TYR A 106 4.40 -1.82 11.81
N LYS A 107 4.76 -1.32 13.00
CA LYS A 107 4.89 -2.14 14.21
C LYS A 107 3.58 -2.25 14.98
N GLY A 108 2.80 -1.17 15.11
CA GLY A 108 1.57 -1.17 15.90
C GLY A 108 0.42 -1.94 15.27
N VAL A 109 0.24 -1.87 13.95
CA VAL A 109 -0.84 -2.60 13.25
C VAL A 109 -0.48 -4.07 13.00
N ARG A 110 0.82 -4.42 13.05
CA ARG A 110 1.32 -5.79 12.82
C ARG A 110 1.67 -6.56 14.10
N ALA A 111 1.81 -5.89 15.24
CA ALA A 111 2.06 -6.53 16.54
C ALA A 111 0.81 -7.24 17.06
#